data_AF-A0A2W6NUW3-F1
#
_entry.id   AF-A0A2W6NUW3-F1
#
_cell.length_a   1.000
_cell.length_b   1.000
_cell.length_c   1.000
_cell.angle_alpha   90.00
_cell.angle_beta   90.00
_cell.angle_gamma   90.00
#
_symmetry.space_group_name_H-M   'P 1'
#
loop_
_entity.id
_entity.type
_entity.pdbx_description
1 polymer ?
#
loop_
_entity_poly.entity_id
_entity_poly.type
_entity_poly.pdbx_seq_one_letter_code
_entity_poly.pdbx_strand_id
1 'polypeptide(L)'
;MRFDMEALNVLVDKDFEDDGLYAVTLWVNLDPPRYISISRDEFEDPDSIYIEAQDQIYGKKTTSLKYLISGSILKLYFIPESTEVFHWNHSQEVSININESTKYEIHSTLKKIFDI
;
A
#
# COMPACT_ATOMS: atom_id res chain seq x y z
N MET A 1 4.59 2.43 -20.32
CA MET A 1 4.66 1.60 -19.09
C MET A 1 3.23 1.16 -18.79
N ARG A 2 2.99 -0.12 -18.49
CA ARG A 2 1.64 -0.67 -18.27
C ARG A 2 1.35 -0.68 -16.77
N PHE A 3 0.12 -0.33 -16.38
CA PHE A 3 -0.38 -0.43 -15.00
C PHE A 3 -1.55 -1.41 -14.97
N ASP A 4 -1.80 -2.03 -13.82
CA ASP A 4 -2.83 -3.05 -13.64
C ASP A 4 -4.18 -2.41 -13.29
N MET A 5 -4.16 -1.26 -12.60
CA MET A 5 -5.33 -0.55 -12.13
C MET A 5 -5.05 0.96 -11.94
N GLU A 6 -6.11 1.73 -11.76
CA GLU A 6 -6.09 3.18 -11.53
C GLU A 6 -6.70 3.50 -10.17
N ALA A 7 -6.02 4.37 -9.40
CA ALA A 7 -6.55 4.92 -8.16
C ALA A 7 -7.65 5.96 -8.46
N LEU A 8 -8.87 5.64 -8.08
CA LEU A 8 -10.05 6.49 -8.17
C LEU A 8 -10.11 7.51 -7.04
N ASN A 9 -9.67 7.11 -5.86
CA ASN A 9 -9.61 7.96 -4.68
C ASN A 9 -8.43 7.56 -3.79
N VAL A 10 -7.90 8.52 -3.04
CA VAL A 10 -6.76 8.33 -2.15
C VAL A 10 -7.09 8.98 -0.81
N LEU A 11 -6.96 8.20 0.25
CA LEU A 11 -6.93 8.70 1.62
C LEU A 11 -5.54 8.45 2.18
N VAL A 12 -4.98 9.46 2.82
CA VAL A 12 -3.68 9.38 3.50
C VAL A 12 -3.92 9.80 4.94
N ASP A 13 -3.64 8.87 5.85
CA ASP A 13 -3.69 9.12 7.28
C ASP A 13 -2.26 9.35 7.80
N LYS A 14 -2.09 10.42 8.57
CA LYS A 14 -0.80 10.89 9.08
C LYS A 14 -0.89 11.31 10.54
N ASP A 15 -1.89 10.86 11.29
CA ASP A 15 -2.12 11.26 12.69
C ASP A 15 -1.11 10.65 13.69
N PHE A 16 0.18 10.70 13.33
CA PHE A 16 1.31 10.26 14.14
C PHE A 16 1.32 10.84 15.56
N GLU A 17 0.91 12.10 15.72
CA GLU A 17 0.94 12.76 17.03
C GLU A 17 -0.12 12.20 18.00
N ASP A 18 -1.18 11.55 17.50
CA ASP A 18 -2.26 10.99 18.32
C ASP A 18 -2.09 9.48 18.56
N ASP A 19 -1.78 8.68 17.53
CA ASP A 19 -1.76 7.22 17.65
C ASP A 19 -0.56 6.51 17.00
N GLY A 20 0.32 7.23 16.29
CA GLY A 20 1.48 6.65 15.62
C GLY A 20 1.15 5.92 14.32
N LEU A 21 -0.10 6.00 13.84
CA LEU A 21 -0.55 5.32 12.63
C LEU A 21 -0.23 6.14 11.38
N TYR A 22 0.47 5.50 10.44
CA TYR A 22 0.57 5.98 9.06
C TYR A 22 -0.22 5.05 8.16
N ALA A 23 -1.10 5.60 7.31
CA ALA A 23 -1.87 4.79 6.37
C ALA A 23 -2.02 5.45 5.01
N VAL A 24 -2.07 4.62 3.96
CA VAL A 24 -2.44 5.03 2.60
C VAL A 24 -3.48 4.04 2.09
N THR A 25 -4.68 4.55 1.79
CA THR A 25 -5.78 3.78 1.19
C THR A 25 -6.07 4.28 -0.21
N LEU A 26 -6.00 3.37 -1.17
CA LEU A 26 -6.22 3.62 -2.60
C LEU A 26 -7.49 2.87 -3.00
N TRP A 27 -8.57 3.58 -3.32
CA TRP A 27 -9.72 2.98 -4.00
C TRP A 27 -9.39 2.84 -5.47
N VAL A 28 -9.61 1.67 -6.07
CA VAL A 28 -9.14 1.38 -7.43
C VAL A 28 -10.28 0.98 -8.35
N ASN A 29 -10.06 1.09 -9.65
CA ASN A 29 -11.03 0.73 -10.70
C ASN A 29 -11.11 -0.78 -11.00
N LEU A 30 -10.98 -1.61 -9.96
CA LEU A 30 -11.03 -3.08 -10.03
C LEU A 30 -11.93 -3.62 -8.91
N ASP A 31 -12.52 -4.80 -9.09
CA ASP A 31 -13.31 -5.50 -8.07
C ASP A 31 -13.31 -7.01 -8.37
N PRO A 32 -12.53 -7.86 -7.67
CA PRO A 32 -11.58 -7.54 -6.58
C PRO A 32 -10.19 -7.05 -7.06
N PRO A 33 -9.50 -6.12 -6.34
CA PRO A 33 -9.90 -5.54 -5.06
C PRO A 33 -10.49 -4.13 -5.23
N ARG A 34 -11.45 -3.77 -4.37
CA ARG A 34 -12.07 -2.42 -4.39
C ARG A 34 -11.16 -1.31 -3.86
N TYR A 35 -10.26 -1.66 -2.96
CA TYR A 35 -9.24 -0.78 -2.44
C TYR A 35 -8.01 -1.58 -2.03
N ILE A 36 -6.89 -0.89 -1.86
CA ILE A 36 -5.68 -1.40 -1.23
C ILE A 36 -5.33 -0.41 -0.12
N SER A 37 -5.22 -0.89 1.12
CA SER A 37 -4.78 -0.10 2.27
C SER A 37 -3.45 -0.64 2.76
N ILE A 38 -2.52 0.26 3.02
CA ILE A 38 -1.20 -0.05 3.55
C ILE A 38 -0.98 0.83 4.76
N SER A 39 -0.65 0.23 5.89
CA SER A 39 -0.40 0.98 7.12
C SER A 39 0.73 0.40 7.94
N ARG A 40 1.24 1.22 8.85
CA ARG A 40 2.16 0.84 9.92
C ARG A 40 1.83 1.68 11.13
N ASP A 41 1.79 1.02 12.27
CA ASP A 41 1.65 1.65 13.57
C ASP A 41 3.05 1.70 14.21
N GLU A 42 3.61 2.90 14.36
CA GLU A 42 4.95 3.08 14.93
C GLU A 42 5.01 2.78 16.43
N PHE A 43 3.89 2.79 17.14
CA PHE A 43 3.84 2.63 18.59
C PHE A 43 3.46 1.21 19.01
N GLU A 44 2.49 0.60 18.34
CA GLU A 44 1.99 -0.75 18.67
C GLU A 44 2.73 -1.86 17.90
N ASP A 45 3.09 -1.64 16.63
CA ASP A 45 3.72 -2.67 15.78
C ASP A 45 4.71 -2.08 14.75
N PRO A 46 5.82 -1.47 15.23
CA PRO A 46 6.77 -0.77 14.37
C PRO A 46 7.54 -1.67 13.42
N ASP A 47 7.58 -2.98 13.66
CA ASP A 47 8.41 -3.91 12.89
C ASP A 47 7.65 -4.57 11.74
N SER A 48 6.39 -4.20 11.49
CA SER A 48 5.60 -4.79 10.41
C SER A 48 4.74 -3.79 9.64
N ILE A 49 4.51 -4.10 8.37
CA ILE A 49 3.55 -3.40 7.52
C ILE A 49 2.28 -4.22 7.48
N TYR A 50 1.15 -3.58 7.74
CA TYR A 50 -0.15 -4.15 7.48
C TYR A 50 -0.59 -3.79 6.06
N ILE A 51 -1.07 -4.78 5.31
CA ILE A 51 -1.69 -4.58 4.00
C ILE A 51 -2.98 -5.36 3.92
N GLU A 52 -4.01 -4.70 3.42
CA GLU A 52 -5.29 -5.31 3.10
C GLU A 52 -5.80 -4.82 1.76
N ALA A 53 -6.69 -5.60 1.17
CA ALA A 53 -7.34 -5.24 -0.06
C ALA A 53 -8.78 -5.69 0.00
N GLN A 54 -9.72 -4.79 -0.31
CA GLN A 54 -11.17 -4.99 -0.28
C GLN A 54 -11.80 -5.26 1.10
N ASP A 55 -11.17 -6.04 1.97
CA ASP A 55 -11.63 -6.31 3.34
C ASP A 55 -10.48 -6.80 4.25
N GLN A 56 -10.74 -6.80 5.56
CA GLN A 56 -9.82 -7.27 6.58
C GLN A 56 -9.62 -8.80 6.60
N ILE A 57 -10.49 -9.59 5.94
CA ILE A 57 -10.42 -11.06 5.97
C ILE A 57 -9.13 -11.53 5.30
N TYR A 58 -8.67 -10.81 4.27
CA TYR A 58 -7.41 -11.08 3.57
C TYR A 58 -6.28 -10.11 3.94
N GLY A 59 -6.51 -9.27 4.96
CA GLY A 59 -5.50 -8.41 5.54
C GLY A 59 -4.38 -9.21 6.20
N LYS A 60 -3.14 -8.74 6.09
CA LYS A 60 -1.98 -9.41 6.68
C LYS A 60 -0.90 -8.43 7.09
N LYS A 61 -0.15 -8.82 8.11
CA LYS A 61 1.11 -8.19 8.51
C LYS A 61 2.27 -8.85 7.77
N THR A 62 3.25 -8.06 7.33
CA THR A 62 4.42 -8.55 6.60
C THR A 62 5.60 -7.60 6.73
N THR A 63 6.81 -8.15 6.63
CA THR A 63 8.08 -7.39 6.47
C THR A 63 8.61 -7.48 5.04
N SER A 64 7.94 -8.27 4.20
CA SER A 64 8.41 -8.63 2.86
C SER A 64 7.87 -7.71 1.77
N LEU A 65 6.90 -6.84 2.09
CA LEU A 65 6.37 -5.86 1.16
C LEU A 65 7.34 -4.70 0.96
N LYS A 66 7.47 -4.24 -0.28
CA LYS A 66 8.20 -3.05 -0.70
C LYS A 66 7.38 -2.26 -1.71
N TYR A 67 7.79 -1.01 -1.93
CA TYR A 67 7.15 -0.14 -2.91
C TYR A 67 8.19 0.57 -3.79
N LEU A 68 7.75 0.98 -4.99
CA LEU A 68 8.50 1.84 -5.90
C LEU A 68 7.54 2.85 -6.54
N ILE A 69 7.92 4.12 -6.60
CA ILE A 69 7.18 5.14 -7.36
C ILE A 69 8.04 5.58 -8.55
N SER A 70 7.49 5.44 -9.76
CA SER A 70 8.12 5.88 -11.02
C SER A 70 7.10 6.61 -11.89
N GLY A 71 7.25 7.93 -12.04
CA GLY A 71 6.23 8.75 -12.67
C GLY A 71 4.92 8.72 -11.86
N SER A 72 3.80 8.49 -12.53
CA SER A 72 2.48 8.32 -11.91
C SER A 72 2.18 6.88 -11.48
N ILE A 73 3.16 5.99 -11.49
CA ILE A 73 2.95 4.56 -11.17
C ILE A 73 3.53 4.26 -9.80
N LEU A 74 2.66 3.82 -8.89
CA LEU A 74 3.03 3.14 -7.65
C LEU A 74 3.04 1.63 -7.90
N LYS A 75 4.20 1.00 -7.71
CA LYS A 75 4.35 -0.45 -7.70
C LYS A 75 4.47 -0.94 -6.27
N LEU A 76 3.65 -1.91 -5.89
CA LEU A 76 3.78 -2.67 -4.65
C LEU A 76 4.24 -4.08 -4.99
N TYR A 77 5.20 -4.62 -4.24
CA TYR A 77 5.72 -5.94 -4.50
C TYR A 77 6.27 -6.61 -3.25
N PHE A 78 6.11 -7.93 -3.15
CA PHE A 78 6.81 -8.75 -2.16
C PHE A 78 8.23 -9.03 -2.65
N ILE A 79 9.21 -9.09 -1.75
CA ILE A 79 10.60 -9.43 -2.11
C ILE A 79 10.68 -10.83 -2.73
N PRO A 80 11.64 -11.09 -3.64
CA PRO A 80 11.71 -12.35 -4.40
C PRO A 80 11.78 -13.62 -3.55
N GLU A 81 12.34 -13.54 -2.34
CA GLU A 81 12.49 -14.67 -1.41
C GLU A 81 11.18 -14.99 -0.67
N SER A 82 10.20 -14.08 -0.70
CA SER A 82 8.91 -14.27 -0.04
C SER A 82 8.02 -15.23 -0.83
N THR A 83 7.23 -16.04 -0.15
CA THR A 83 6.16 -16.86 -0.76
C THR A 83 4.83 -16.12 -0.81
N GLU A 84 4.79 -14.88 -0.33
CA GLU A 84 3.59 -14.08 -0.26
C GLU A 84 3.12 -13.60 -1.65
N VAL A 85 1.81 -13.62 -1.83
CA VAL A 85 1.12 -13.09 -3.02
C VAL A 85 -0.08 -12.26 -2.59
N PHE A 86 -0.55 -11.41 -3.49
CA PHE A 86 -1.84 -10.74 -3.37
C PHE A 86 -2.96 -11.75 -3.61
N HIS A 87 -3.93 -11.85 -2.69
CA HIS A 87 -4.93 -12.92 -2.69
C HIS A 87 -5.87 -12.89 -3.91
N TRP A 88 -6.08 -11.72 -4.53
CA TRP A 88 -7.04 -11.55 -5.63
C TRP A 88 -6.48 -11.90 -7.02
N ASN A 89 -5.16 -11.78 -7.23
CA ASN A 89 -4.52 -12.03 -8.54
C ASN A 89 -3.40 -13.08 -8.49
N HIS A 90 -3.06 -13.60 -7.31
CA HIS A 90 -1.96 -14.54 -7.09
C HIS A 90 -0.58 -14.06 -7.60
N SER A 91 -0.41 -12.75 -7.76
CA SER A 91 0.85 -12.11 -8.14
C SER A 91 1.64 -11.67 -6.91
N GLN A 92 2.96 -11.60 -7.04
CA GLN A 92 3.83 -10.97 -6.04
C GLN A 92 3.90 -9.45 -6.19
N GLU A 93 3.37 -8.90 -7.28
CA GLU A 93 3.41 -7.47 -7.57
C GLU A 93 2.10 -6.94 -8.16
N VAL A 94 1.86 -5.65 -7.95
CA VAL A 94 0.78 -4.88 -8.55
C VAL A 94 1.25 -3.46 -8.85
N SER A 95 0.79 -2.92 -9.97
CA SER A 95 1.08 -1.55 -10.40
C SER A 95 -0.21 -0.72 -10.49
N ILE A 96 -0.21 0.40 -9.79
CA ILE A 96 -1.36 1.29 -9.62
C ILE A 96 -1.00 2.65 -10.21
N ASN A 97 -1.79 3.14 -11.16
CA ASN A 97 -1.68 4.53 -11.60
C ASN A 97 -2.28 5.45 -10.53
N ILE A 98 -1.47 6.34 -9.97
CA ILE A 98 -1.84 7.31 -8.95
C ILE A 98 -1.89 8.72 -9.53
N ASN A 99 -2.78 9.56 -9.00
CA ASN A 99 -2.90 10.94 -9.45
C ASN A 99 -1.68 11.76 -9.02
N GLU A 100 -1.17 12.60 -9.92
CA GLU A 100 -0.06 13.50 -9.62
C GLU A 100 -0.39 14.48 -8.48
N SER A 101 -1.68 14.83 -8.28
CA SER A 101 -2.09 15.72 -7.18
C SER A 101 -1.91 15.11 -5.79
N THR A 102 -2.03 13.79 -5.63
CA THR A 102 -1.91 13.09 -4.33
C THR A 102 -0.58 12.36 -4.16
N LYS A 103 0.19 12.23 -5.24
CA LYS A 103 1.48 11.53 -5.29
C LYS A 103 2.48 11.98 -4.24
N TYR A 104 2.60 13.28 -3.98
CA TYR A 104 3.53 13.77 -2.96
C TYR A 104 3.17 13.25 -1.57
N GLU A 105 1.89 13.29 -1.22
CA GLU A 105 1.40 12.83 0.08
C GLU A 105 1.45 11.32 0.24
N ILE A 106 1.13 10.57 -0.82
CA ILE A 106 1.34 9.12 -0.87
C ILE A 106 2.81 8.82 -0.61
N HIS A 107 3.72 9.46 -1.35
CA HIS A 107 5.14 9.18 -1.25
C HIS A 107 5.71 9.53 0.14
N SER A 108 5.33 10.67 0.72
CA SER A 108 5.80 11.04 2.07
C SER A 108 5.36 10.03 3.12
N THR A 109 4.15 9.48 2.99
CA THR A 109 3.55 8.58 3.97
C THR A 109 4.05 7.16 3.79
N LEU A 110 4.18 6.67 2.55
CA LEU A 110 4.83 5.39 2.27
C LEU A 110 6.29 5.38 2.75
N LYS A 111 7.02 6.49 2.66
CA LYS A 111 8.35 6.57 3.27
C LYS A 111 8.32 6.24 4.76
N LYS A 112 7.33 6.73 5.50
CA LYS A 112 7.16 6.46 6.94
C LYS A 112 6.72 5.03 7.22
N ILE A 113 5.74 4.54 6.46
CA ILE A 113 5.25 3.16 6.56
C ILE A 113 6.37 2.14 6.35
N PHE A 114 7.29 2.39 5.42
CA PHE A 114 8.35 1.45 5.05
C PHE A 114 9.71 1.75 5.70
N ASP A 115 9.79 2.71 6.64
CA ASP A 115 11.00 3.04 7.43
C ASP A 115 11.17 2.06 8.61
N ILE A 116 11.24 0.76 8.29
CA ILE A 116 11.48 -0.33 9.24
C ILE A 116 12.98 -0.62 9.31
#